data_AF-A0A0B8PN32-F1
#
_entry.id   AF-A0A0B8PN32-F1
#
_cell.length_a   1.000
_cell.length_b   1.000
_cell.length_c   1.000
_cell.angle_alpha   90.00
_cell.angle_beta   90.00
_cell.angle_gamma   90.00
#
_symmetry.space_group_name_H-M   'P 1'
#
loop_
_entity.id
_entity.type
_entity.pdbx_description
1 polymer ?
#
loop_
_entity_poly.entity_id
_entity_poly.type
_entity_poly.pdbx_seq_one_letter_code
_entity_poly.pdbx_strand_id
1 'polypeptide(L)'
;MIAQDFVYSWQRAVDPNTASPYSWFVEMTTMHNAADIIAGKKDKSELGVKALDEHTLQVQLDSPLPYFVQMTGHTTLMPVQ
;
A
#
# COMPACT_ATOMS: atom_id res chain seq x y z
N MET A 1 -10.92 -12.68 5.70
CA MET A 1 -10.33 -11.57 4.95
C MET A 1 -11.02 -10.31 5.41
N ILE A 2 -10.30 -9.45 6.10
CA ILE A 2 -10.77 -8.16 6.61
C ILE A 2 -9.91 -7.04 6.01
N ALA A 3 -10.40 -5.79 6.05
CA ALA A 3 -9.66 -4.64 5.54
C ALA A 3 -8.25 -4.51 6.17
N GLN A 4 -8.07 -4.98 7.41
CA GLN A 4 -6.77 -5.01 8.08
C GLN A 4 -5.73 -5.89 7.35
N ASP A 5 -6.16 -6.97 6.69
CA ASP A 5 -5.25 -7.83 5.93
C ASP A 5 -4.64 -7.05 4.76
N PHE A 6 -5.40 -6.16 4.12
CA PHE A 6 -4.90 -5.27 3.06
C PHE A 6 -3.90 -4.26 3.60
N VAL A 7 -4.22 -3.60 4.72
CA VAL A 7 -3.32 -2.64 5.38
C VAL A 7 -1.98 -3.29 5.67
N TYR A 8 -1.98 -4.44 6.33
CA TYR A 8 -0.76 -5.17 6.67
C TYR A 8 0.05 -5.56 5.43
N SER A 9 -0.63 -6.10 4.41
CA SER A 9 0.02 -6.57 3.18
C SER A 9 0.73 -5.43 2.45
N TRP A 10 0.07 -4.28 2.32
CA TRP A 10 0.63 -3.14 1.61
C TRP A 10 1.73 -2.46 2.41
N GLN A 11 1.58 -2.35 3.73
CA GLN A 11 2.65 -1.88 4.63
C GLN A 11 3.90 -2.77 4.52
N ARG A 12 3.73 -4.09 4.45
CA ARG A 12 4.84 -5.02 4.24
C ARG A 12 5.49 -4.86 2.87
N ALA A 13 4.72 -4.59 1.83
CA ALA A 13 5.21 -4.42 0.47
C ALA A 13 6.06 -3.15 0.28
N VAL A 14 5.75 -2.08 1.03
CA VAL A 14 6.56 -0.83 1.05
C VAL A 14 7.70 -0.86 2.06
N ASP A 15 7.69 -1.79 3.02
CA ASP A 15 8.72 -1.86 4.07
C ASP A 15 10.10 -2.14 3.45
N PRO A 16 11.08 -1.22 3.61
CA PRO A 16 12.42 -1.40 3.06
C PRO A 16 13.13 -2.64 3.62
N ASN A 17 12.77 -3.11 4.82
CA ASN A 17 13.33 -4.32 5.43
C ASN A 17 12.83 -5.60 4.77
N THR A 18 11.66 -5.56 4.12
CA THR A 18 11.15 -6.71 3.34
C THR A 18 11.98 -6.91 2.06
N ALA A 19 12.71 -5.88 1.61
CA ALA A 19 13.47 -5.88 0.35
C ALA A 19 12.65 -6.43 -0.84
N SER A 20 11.35 -6.11 -0.87
CA SER A 20 10.43 -6.66 -1.86
C SER A 20 10.88 -6.26 -3.26
N PRO A 21 11.06 -7.21 -4.21
CA PRO A 21 11.39 -6.87 -5.60
C PRO A 21 10.27 -6.10 -6.32
N TYR A 22 9.12 -5.91 -5.66
CA TYR A 22 7.95 -5.19 -6.17
C TYR A 22 7.65 -3.88 -5.44
N SER A 23 8.55 -3.37 -4.59
CA SER A 23 8.39 -2.07 -3.93
C SER A 23 8.11 -0.94 -4.94
N TRP A 24 8.76 -0.99 -6.11
CA TRP A 24 8.53 -0.07 -7.24
C TRP A 24 7.06 -0.06 -7.73
N PHE A 25 6.37 -1.21 -7.71
CA PHE A 25 4.97 -1.29 -8.14
C PHE A 25 4.05 -0.58 -7.15
N VAL A 26 4.37 -0.67 -5.85
CA VAL A 26 3.61 0.04 -4.82
C VAL A 26 3.91 1.53 -4.86
N GLU A 27 5.14 1.93 -5.17
CA GLU A 27 5.48 3.34 -5.42
C GLU A 27 4.65 3.94 -6.57
N MET A 28 4.44 3.18 -7.65
CA MET A 28 3.61 3.59 -8.79
C MET A 28 2.14 3.83 -8.44
N THR A 29 1.65 3.30 -7.33
CA THR A 29 0.26 3.53 -6.90
C THR A 29 0.00 4.95 -6.42
N THR A 30 1.07 5.76 -6.24
CA THR A 30 1.02 7.13 -5.69
C THR A 30 0.30 7.23 -4.35
N MET A 31 0.21 6.12 -3.61
CA MET A 31 -0.31 6.11 -2.24
C MET A 31 0.50 7.03 -1.36
N HIS A 32 -0.20 7.78 -0.51
CA HIS A 32 0.41 8.76 0.38
C HIS A 32 1.55 8.12 1.18
N ASN A 33 2.71 8.77 1.17
CA ASN A 33 3.97 8.35 1.82
C ASN A 33 4.65 7.09 1.25
N ALA A 34 4.14 6.43 0.21
CA ALA A 34 4.73 5.18 -0.30
C ALA A 34 6.20 5.33 -0.70
N ALA A 35 6.54 6.38 -1.47
CA ALA A 35 7.92 6.64 -1.89
C ALA A 35 8.86 6.97 -0.72
N ASP A 36 8.39 7.74 0.26
CA ASP A 36 9.18 8.11 1.44
C ASP A 36 9.44 6.89 2.34
N ILE A 37 8.49 5.98 2.47
CA ILE A 37 8.65 4.74 3.23
C ILE A 37 9.66 3.81 2.54
N ILE A 38 9.52 3.63 1.22
CA ILE A 38 10.46 2.82 0.42
C ILE A 38 11.88 3.40 0.50
N ALA A 39 12.01 4.73 0.52
CA ALA A 39 13.28 5.43 0.72
C ALA A 39 13.80 5.38 2.17
N GLY A 40 13.07 4.75 3.10
CA GLY A 40 13.44 4.65 4.51
C GLY A 40 13.33 5.95 5.31
N LYS A 41 12.61 6.95 4.79
CA LYS A 41 12.43 8.26 5.43
C LYS A 41 11.26 8.31 6.41
N LYS A 42 10.30 7.39 6.26
CA LYS A 42 9.08 7.30 7.08
C LYS A 42 8.79 5.87 7.49
N ASP A 43 8.03 5.70 8.57
CA ASP A 43 7.59 4.39 9.02
C ASP A 43 6.46 3.84 8.14
N LYS A 44 6.43 2.53 7.90
CA LYS A 44 5.39 1.89 7.09
C LYS A 44 3.97 2.11 7.61
N SER A 45 3.81 2.35 8.90
CA SER A 45 2.51 2.68 9.51
C SER A 45 1.94 4.02 9.03
N GLU A 46 2.76 4.90 8.45
CA GLU A 46 2.32 6.17 7.85
C GLU A 46 1.80 6.02 6.42
N LEU A 47 1.77 4.81 5.84
CA LEU A 47 1.23 4.59 4.51
C LEU A 47 -0.23 5.06 4.44
N GLY A 48 -0.61 5.69 3.32
CA GLY A 48 -1.95 6.19 3.03
C GLY A 48 -3.06 5.15 2.87
N VAL A 49 -3.07 4.10 3.69
CA VAL A 49 -4.08 3.04 3.69
C VAL A 49 -4.60 2.82 5.11
N LYS A 50 -5.93 2.81 5.27
CA LYS A 50 -6.60 2.63 6.56
C LYS A 50 -7.81 1.71 6.41
N ALA A 51 -7.96 0.77 7.33
CA ALA A 51 -9.21 0.06 7.54
C ALA A 51 -10.13 0.94 8.39
N LEU A 52 -11.28 1.37 7.86
CA LEU A 52 -12.27 2.13 8.63
C LEU A 52 -13.17 1.19 9.46
N ASP A 53 -13.42 0.00 8.94
CA ASP A 53 -14.08 -1.13 9.59
C ASP A 53 -13.61 -2.45 8.95
N GLU A 54 -14.21 -3.58 9.30
CA GLU A 54 -13.82 -4.92 8.80
C GLU A 54 -13.90 -5.06 7.27
N HIS A 55 -14.75 -4.28 6.60
CA HIS A 55 -15.04 -4.39 5.18
C HIS A 55 -14.86 -3.09 4.38
N THR A 56 -14.44 -2.00 5.04
CA THR A 56 -14.21 -0.70 4.42
C THR A 56 -12.72 -0.33 4.48
N LEU A 57 -12.11 -0.21 3.30
CA LEU A 57 -10.73 0.26 3.13
C LEU A 57 -10.74 1.68 2.56
N GLN A 58 -10.03 2.60 3.21
CA GLN A 58 -9.76 3.95 2.72
C GLN A 58 -8.32 4.03 2.22
N VAL A 59 -8.14 4.59 1.02
CA VAL A 59 -6.82 4.85 0.43
C VAL A 59 -6.70 6.33 0.08
N GLN A 60 -5.58 6.94 0.46
CA GLN A 60 -5.21 8.31 0.14
C GLN A 60 -4.08 8.30 -0.88
N LEU A 61 -4.24 9.07 -1.95
CA LEU A 61 -3.26 9.23 -3.02
C LEU A 61 -2.71 10.66 -3.00
N ASP A 62 -1.42 10.83 -3.28
CA ASP A 62 -0.78 12.15 -3.40
C ASP A 62 -1.08 12.83 -4.74
N SER A 63 -1.48 12.06 -5.74
CA SER A 63 -1.83 12.56 -7.07
C SER A 63 -3.01 11.76 -7.67
N PRO A 64 -3.83 12.38 -8.55
CA PRO A 64 -4.91 11.67 -9.22
C PRO A 64 -4.38 10.49 -10.03
N LEU A 65 -4.87 9.28 -9.72
CA LEU A 65 -4.52 8.04 -10.42
C LEU A 65 -5.78 7.32 -10.91
N PRO A 66 -6.29 7.64 -12.11
CA PRO A 66 -7.58 7.14 -12.60
C PRO A 66 -7.67 5.60 -12.69
N TYR A 67 -6.53 4.93 -12.83
CA TYR A 67 -6.43 3.47 -12.96
C TYR A 67 -5.99 2.78 -11.66
N PHE A 68 -6.00 3.46 -10.51
CA PHE A 68 -5.64 2.87 -9.22
C PHE A 68 -6.44 1.58 -8.93
N VAL A 69 -7.75 1.60 -9.17
CA VAL A 69 -8.63 0.43 -8.97
C VAL A 69 -8.27 -0.74 -9.89
N GLN A 70 -7.73 -0.47 -11.08
CA GLN A 70 -7.24 -1.54 -11.96
C GLN A 70 -5.93 -2.12 -11.42
N MET A 71 -5.04 -1.29 -10.87
CA MET A 71 -3.79 -1.74 -10.26
C MET A 71 -4.02 -2.66 -9.07
N THR A 72 -5.08 -2.45 -8.27
CA THR A 72 -5.40 -3.32 -7.13
C THR A 72 -5.75 -4.76 -7.52
N GLY A 73 -5.99 -5.03 -8.81
CA GLY A 73 -6.13 -6.39 -9.34
C GLY A 73 -4.80 -7.14 -9.54
N HIS A 74 -3.66 -6.46 -9.43
CA HIS A 74 -2.33 -7.08 -9.58
C HIS A 74 -1.96 -7.89 -8.33
N THR A 75 -1.22 -8.99 -8.52
CA THR A 75 -0.84 -9.93 -7.44
C THR A 75 -0.07 -9.26 -6.30
N THR A 76 0.70 -8.21 -6.61
CA THR A 76 1.43 -7.41 -5.60
C THR A 76 0.52 -6.75 -4.56
N LEU A 77 -0.72 -6.43 -4.90
CA LEU A 77 -1.66 -5.75 -4.00
C LEU A 77 -2.69 -6.70 -3.40
N MET A 78 -2.54 -8.01 -3.61
CA MET A 78 -3.39 -9.00 -2.95
C MET A 78 -3.12 -9.05 -1.44
N PRO A 79 -4.15 -9.24 -0.61
CA PRO A 79 -3.98 -9.40 0.82
C PRO A 79 -3.34 -10.75 1.12
N VAL A 80 -2.42 -10.77 2.08
CA VAL A 80 -1.84 -11.96 2.69
C VAL A 80 -2.26 -12.03 4.16
N GLN A 81 -2.43 -13.26 4.67
CA GLN A 81 -2.61 -13.53 6.10
C GLN A 81 -1.27 -13.60 6.82
#